data_AF-A0A3M1C4T7-F1
#
_entry.id   AF-A0A3M1C4T7-F1
#
_cell.length_a   1.000
_cell.length_b   1.000
_cell.length_c   1.000
_cell.angle_alpha   90.00
_cell.angle_beta   90.00
_cell.angle_gamma   90.00
#
_symmetry.space_group_name_H-M   'P 1'
#
loop_
_entity.id
_entity.type
_entity.pdbx_description
1 polymer ?
#
loop_
_entity_poly.entity_id
_entity_poly.type
_entity_poly.pdbx_seq_one_letter_code
_entity_poly.pdbx_strand_id
1 'polypeptide(L)'
;IILYINQHYTKIISVDIPSGLYLDKPNPESSAVVKADYTFTFQMPKLSFLFPENADYIGEWDILDIGLSDECIEKQSTNFYIIEDTVIKSIYVPRKKNGLKWNFGHSLIIAGSKNMRGAAVLCTGAALKSGCGLVSIHSVEKVISSVIQKYPECILSIDKDENVCSELPDISKYDAIAFGSGMGCNEKTYDVLVKLLKEIKQQKLVIDADGLNVMAQYGHGIELLQNKQIVLTPHIKEFDRMFGKSKDHFERIHKAIDTAKKLNIVIVLKSVYTAVVLPSGKVYFNTVANSGLAKGGSGDVLAGIIVSLCAKNYSIESAAILGVFIHSVAGLSAIRNLHPESVLPSD
;
A
#
# COMPACT_ATOMS: atom_id res chain seq x y z
N ILE A 1 -0.77 38.23 -15.09
CA ILE A 1 -0.69 38.33 -13.61
C ILE A 1 -0.01 37.11 -13.01
N ILE A 2 -0.57 35.90 -13.11
CA ILE A 2 0.04 34.69 -12.51
C ILE A 2 1.49 34.44 -12.98
N LEU A 3 1.76 34.51 -14.28
CA LEU A 3 3.13 34.34 -14.80
C LEU A 3 4.10 35.40 -14.26
N TYR A 4 3.62 36.63 -14.06
CA TYR A 4 4.40 37.70 -13.45
C TYR A 4 4.70 37.38 -11.97
N ILE A 5 3.70 36.90 -11.22
CA ILE A 5 3.88 36.50 -9.82
C ILE A 5 4.99 35.43 -9.72
N ASN A 6 4.89 34.38 -10.53
CA ASN A 6 5.85 33.27 -10.53
C ASN A 6 7.29 33.67 -10.91
N GLN A 7 7.48 34.80 -11.60
CA GLN A 7 8.80 35.27 -12.08
C GLN A 7 9.43 36.35 -11.20
N HIS A 8 8.63 37.11 -10.46
CA HIS A 8 9.09 38.34 -9.82
C HIS A 8 9.09 38.31 -8.29
N TYR A 9 8.45 37.31 -7.66
CA TYR A 9 8.44 37.18 -6.21
C TYR A 9 9.27 35.99 -5.76
N THR A 10 10.01 36.17 -4.67
CA THR A 10 10.90 35.15 -4.08
C THR A 10 10.23 34.29 -3.02
N LYS A 11 9.07 34.71 -2.52
CA LYS A 11 8.24 33.94 -1.59
C LYS A 11 6.76 34.18 -1.92
N ILE A 12 6.04 33.10 -2.20
CA ILE A 12 4.63 33.11 -2.61
C ILE A 12 3.84 32.24 -1.64
N ILE A 13 2.83 32.83 -1.00
CA ILE A 13 1.91 32.13 -0.11
C ILE A 13 0.53 32.14 -0.76
N SER A 14 -0.05 30.95 -0.93
CA SER A 14 -1.42 30.79 -1.40
C SER A 14 -2.37 30.57 -0.24
N VAL A 15 -3.55 31.17 -0.34
CA VAL A 15 -4.65 31.00 0.61
C VAL A 15 -5.70 30.12 -0.04
N ASP A 16 -6.09 29.06 0.66
CA ASP A 16 -6.96 27.96 0.23
C ASP A 16 -6.37 27.03 -0.84
N ILE A 17 -6.05 27.57 -2.01
CA ILE A 17 -5.50 26.87 -3.17
C ILE A 17 -4.65 27.82 -4.03
N PRO A 18 -3.54 27.37 -4.64
CA PRO A 18 -2.81 28.18 -5.60
C PRO A 18 -3.72 28.64 -6.75
N SER A 19 -3.76 29.95 -6.99
CA SER A 19 -4.64 30.50 -8.03
C SER A 19 -4.35 29.88 -9.38
N GLY A 20 -5.40 29.37 -10.03
CA GLY A 20 -5.31 28.66 -11.32
C GLY A 20 -5.24 27.13 -11.20
N LEU A 21 -4.92 26.57 -10.03
CA LEU A 21 -4.94 25.13 -9.81
C LEU A 21 -6.38 24.63 -9.72
N TYR A 22 -6.69 23.54 -10.41
CA TYR A 22 -8.00 22.91 -10.32
C TYR A 22 -8.09 22.01 -9.07
N LEU A 23 -9.30 21.91 -8.52
CA LEU A 23 -9.56 21.23 -7.24
C LEU A 23 -9.52 19.71 -7.37
N ASP A 24 -10.16 19.20 -8.43
CA ASP A 24 -10.58 17.81 -8.57
C ASP A 24 -10.40 17.25 -10.00
N LYS A 25 -9.64 17.94 -10.85
CA LYS A 25 -9.31 17.50 -12.21
C LYS A 25 -7.91 17.98 -12.62
N PRO A 26 -7.26 17.35 -13.61
CA PRO A 26 -5.95 17.79 -14.08
C PRO A 26 -6.02 19.17 -14.71
N ASN A 27 -4.98 19.97 -14.49
CA ASN A 27 -4.80 21.24 -15.17
C ASN A 27 -4.33 21.02 -16.62
N PRO A 28 -4.92 21.70 -17.62
CA PRO A 28 -4.33 21.76 -18.96
C PRO A 28 -2.90 22.27 -18.91
N GLU A 29 -2.01 21.74 -19.77
CA GLU A 29 -0.58 22.13 -19.81
C GLU A 29 -0.37 23.64 -20.02
N SER A 30 -1.30 24.31 -20.72
CA SER A 30 -1.26 25.75 -20.97
C SER A 30 -1.78 26.61 -19.81
N SER A 31 -2.16 26.01 -18.68
CA SER A 31 -2.73 26.73 -17.54
C SER A 31 -1.67 27.57 -16.84
N ALA A 32 -1.98 28.84 -16.59
CA ALA A 32 -1.20 29.64 -15.67
C ALA A 32 -1.63 29.31 -14.23
N VAL A 33 -0.76 28.63 -13.48
CA VAL A 33 -0.97 28.27 -12.07
C VAL A 33 0.09 28.95 -11.22
N VAL A 34 -0.32 29.53 -10.09
CA VAL A 34 0.63 30.08 -9.11
C VAL A 34 1.50 28.95 -8.55
N LYS A 35 2.80 29.19 -8.47
CA LYS A 35 3.76 28.30 -7.81
C LYS A 35 4.01 28.81 -6.40
N ALA A 36 3.34 28.22 -5.42
CA ALA A 36 3.46 28.64 -4.03
C ALA A 36 4.61 27.91 -3.33
N ASP A 37 5.28 28.60 -2.41
CA ASP A 37 6.18 27.97 -1.44
C ASP A 37 5.37 27.37 -0.27
N TYR A 38 4.26 28.03 0.08
CA TYR A 38 3.35 27.63 1.15
C TYR A 38 1.88 27.80 0.74
N THR A 39 1.03 26.83 1.08
CA THR A 39 -0.42 26.91 0.92
C THR A 39 -1.15 26.62 2.22
N PHE A 40 -1.93 27.58 2.71
CA PHE A 40 -2.82 27.36 3.86
C PHE A 40 -4.22 27.04 3.38
N THR A 41 -4.65 25.78 3.50
CA THR A 41 -5.97 25.33 3.02
C THR A 41 -6.99 25.26 4.15
N PHE A 42 -8.27 25.52 3.86
CA PHE A 42 -9.30 25.56 4.91
C PHE A 42 -10.01 24.22 5.10
N GLN A 43 -10.16 23.81 6.36
CA GLN A 43 -10.87 22.63 6.87
C GLN A 43 -10.39 21.26 6.38
N MET A 44 -10.28 21.06 5.07
CA MET A 44 -9.92 19.81 4.43
C MET A 44 -9.07 20.10 3.19
N PRO A 45 -8.07 19.25 2.89
CA PRO A 45 -7.29 19.38 1.68
C PRO A 45 -8.15 18.98 0.47
N LYS A 46 -7.88 19.63 -0.66
CA LYS A 46 -8.58 19.36 -1.92
C LYS A 46 -7.90 18.18 -2.60
N LEU A 47 -8.63 17.46 -3.45
CA LEU A 47 -8.10 16.22 -4.06
C LEU A 47 -6.77 16.46 -4.81
N SER A 48 -6.62 17.62 -5.47
CA SER A 48 -5.39 18.00 -6.15
C SER A 48 -4.16 18.07 -5.24
N PHE A 49 -4.33 18.26 -3.92
CA PHE A 49 -3.23 18.29 -2.95
C PHE A 49 -2.61 16.91 -2.74
N LEU A 50 -3.35 15.86 -3.06
CA LEU A 50 -2.96 14.47 -2.81
C LEU A 50 -2.20 13.87 -4.01
N PHE A 51 -1.94 14.65 -5.05
CA PHE A 51 -1.28 14.20 -6.27
C PHE A 51 0.09 14.84 -6.47
N PRO A 52 1.18 14.03 -6.56
CA PRO A 52 2.56 14.52 -6.65
C PRO A 52 2.82 15.49 -7.80
N GLU A 53 2.11 15.37 -8.92
CA GLU A 53 2.24 16.28 -10.06
C GLU A 53 1.87 17.74 -9.75
N ASN A 54 1.12 17.97 -8.67
CA ASN A 54 0.76 19.31 -8.23
C ASN A 54 1.68 19.87 -7.13
N ALA A 55 2.65 19.09 -6.65
CA ALA A 55 3.50 19.47 -5.51
C ALA A 55 4.22 20.81 -5.76
N ASP A 56 4.74 21.02 -6.97
CA ASP A 56 5.45 22.25 -7.36
C ASP A 56 4.55 23.50 -7.39
N TYR A 57 3.22 23.33 -7.46
CA TYR A 57 2.27 24.44 -7.40
C TYR A 57 1.85 24.74 -5.96
N ILE A 58 1.75 23.70 -5.13
CA ILE A 58 1.21 23.76 -3.77
C ILE A 58 2.27 24.19 -2.76
N GLY A 59 3.52 23.72 -2.92
CA GLY A 59 4.57 23.88 -1.92
C GLY A 59 4.27 23.08 -0.65
N GLU A 60 4.78 23.56 0.49
CA GLU A 60 4.38 23.04 1.80
C GLU A 60 2.94 23.47 2.10
N TRP A 61 2.15 22.62 2.74
CA TRP A 61 0.76 22.96 3.01
C TRP A 61 0.32 22.56 4.41
N ASP A 62 -0.60 23.35 4.95
CA ASP A 62 -1.17 23.14 6.27
C ASP A 62 -2.69 23.40 6.23
N ILE A 63 -3.42 22.73 7.11
CA ILE A 63 -4.88 22.85 7.20
C ILE A 63 -5.21 23.82 8.33
N LEU A 64 -5.93 24.88 7.98
CA LEU A 64 -6.51 25.82 8.93
C LEU A 64 -7.93 25.39 9.27
N ASP A 65 -8.15 25.06 10.54
CA ASP A 65 -9.48 24.87 11.10
C ASP A 65 -10.19 26.23 11.20
N ILE A 66 -11.29 26.37 10.46
CA ILE A 66 -12.13 27.58 10.42
C ILE A 66 -13.45 27.37 11.17
N GLY A 67 -13.60 26.26 11.89
CA GLY A 67 -14.78 25.95 12.69
C GLY A 67 -16.00 25.54 11.86
N LEU A 68 -15.81 24.83 10.74
CA LEU A 68 -16.95 24.23 10.05
C LEU A 68 -17.61 23.16 10.92
N SER A 69 -18.93 23.03 10.82
CA SER A 69 -19.69 22.04 11.59
C SER A 69 -19.36 20.62 11.14
N ASP A 70 -18.89 19.78 12.06
CA ASP A 70 -18.64 18.34 11.83
C ASP A 70 -19.89 17.63 11.30
N GLU A 71 -21.08 17.96 11.83
CA GLU A 71 -22.35 17.39 11.36
C GLU A 71 -22.62 17.72 9.89
N CYS A 72 -22.32 18.94 9.46
CA CYS A 72 -22.47 19.34 8.06
C CYS A 72 -21.47 18.60 7.15
N ILE A 73 -20.24 18.39 7.62
CA ILE A 73 -19.19 17.66 6.91
C ILE A 73 -19.57 16.18 6.75
N GLU A 74 -19.98 15.52 7.84
CA GLU A 74 -20.36 14.10 7.85
C GLU A 74 -21.56 13.80 6.93
N LYS A 75 -22.46 14.78 6.74
CA LYS A 75 -23.61 14.66 5.83
C LYS A 75 -23.23 14.81 4.35
N GLN A 76 -22.03 15.29 4.02
CA GLN A 76 -21.63 15.41 2.63
C GLN A 76 -21.29 14.05 2.03
N SER A 77 -21.83 13.79 0.83
CA SER A 77 -21.46 12.60 0.07
C SER A 77 -20.09 12.80 -0.59
N THR A 78 -19.13 11.93 -0.26
CA THR A 78 -17.84 11.86 -0.93
C THR A 78 -17.38 10.42 -1.05
N ASN A 79 -16.56 10.14 -2.06
CA ASN A 79 -15.84 8.87 -2.18
C ASN A 79 -14.39 8.98 -1.73
N PHE A 80 -13.91 10.17 -1.36
CA PHE A 80 -12.52 10.41 -0.99
C PHE A 80 -12.43 10.79 0.49
N TYR A 81 -11.57 10.09 1.21
CA TYR A 81 -11.39 10.21 2.65
C TYR A 81 -9.90 10.27 2.99
N ILE A 82 -9.57 10.88 4.12
CA ILE A 82 -8.23 10.82 4.72
C ILE A 82 -8.25 9.77 5.83
N ILE A 83 -7.16 9.01 5.96
CA ILE A 83 -6.98 8.08 7.05
C ILE A 83 -6.55 8.86 8.29
N GLU A 84 -7.52 9.12 9.16
CA GLU A 84 -7.33 9.79 10.44
C GLU A 84 -7.57 8.83 11.62
N ASP A 85 -7.24 9.31 12.83
CA ASP A 85 -7.44 8.56 14.08
C ASP A 85 -8.88 8.05 14.26
N THR A 86 -9.88 8.80 13.79
CA THR A 86 -11.30 8.41 13.84
C THR A 86 -11.57 7.17 12.99
N VAL A 87 -11.07 7.15 11.75
CA VAL A 87 -11.13 5.99 10.84
C VAL A 87 -10.43 4.79 11.49
N ILE A 88 -9.22 5.00 12.02
CA ILE A 88 -8.44 3.92 12.65
C ILE A 88 -9.13 3.38 13.91
N LYS A 89 -9.68 4.23 14.77
CA LYS A 89 -10.44 3.81 15.97
C LYS A 89 -11.68 2.98 15.62
N SER A 90 -12.33 3.27 14.49
CA SER A 90 -13.50 2.50 14.03
C SER A 90 -13.16 1.10 13.53
N ILE A 91 -11.93 0.88 13.09
CA ILE A 91 -11.46 -0.39 12.50
C ILE A 91 -10.66 -1.22 13.50
N TYR A 92 -9.89 -0.58 14.37
CA TYR A 92 -8.94 -1.25 15.25
C TYR A 92 -9.64 -2.13 16.29
N VAL A 93 -9.26 -3.40 16.31
CA VAL A 93 -9.70 -4.39 17.31
C VAL A 93 -8.55 -4.64 18.30
N PRO A 94 -8.71 -4.24 19.58
CA PRO A 94 -7.72 -4.48 20.62
C PRO A 94 -7.43 -5.98 20.80
N ARG A 95 -6.16 -6.31 21.08
CA ARG A 95 -5.75 -7.69 21.36
C ARG A 95 -6.34 -8.16 22.69
N LYS A 96 -7.13 -9.23 22.67
CA LYS A 96 -7.69 -9.85 23.89
C LYS A 96 -6.56 -10.45 24.75
N LYS A 97 -6.58 -10.18 26.06
CA LYS A 97 -5.59 -10.69 27.03
C LYS A 97 -5.57 -12.23 27.12
N ASN A 98 -6.73 -12.88 26.96
CA ASN A 98 -6.89 -14.33 27.09
C ASN A 98 -6.88 -15.07 25.72
N GLY A 99 -6.32 -14.46 24.67
CA GLY A 99 -6.28 -15.09 23.34
C GLY A 99 -5.16 -16.12 23.20
N LEU A 100 -5.46 -17.26 22.57
CA LEU A 100 -4.46 -18.27 22.19
C LEU A 100 -3.84 -17.92 20.83
N LYS A 101 -2.67 -18.50 20.51
CA LYS A 101 -1.97 -18.23 19.24
C LYS A 101 -2.85 -18.46 18.00
N TRP A 102 -3.71 -19.48 18.01
CA TRP A 102 -4.66 -19.76 16.92
C TRP A 102 -5.73 -18.68 16.75
N ASN A 103 -6.07 -17.93 17.81
CA ASN A 103 -7.03 -16.82 17.71
C ASN A 103 -6.47 -15.60 16.97
N PHE A 104 -5.15 -15.56 16.75
CA PHE A 104 -4.48 -14.45 16.07
C PHE A 104 -4.06 -14.80 14.64
N GLY A 105 -4.59 -15.91 14.12
CA GLY A 105 -4.43 -16.35 12.75
C GLY A 105 -3.05 -16.91 12.40
N HIS A 106 -2.99 -17.49 11.21
CA HIS A 106 -1.79 -18.06 10.60
C HIS A 106 -1.58 -17.45 9.21
N SER A 107 -0.52 -16.67 9.05
CA SER A 107 -0.12 -16.13 7.75
C SER A 107 0.92 -17.02 7.07
N LEU A 108 0.82 -17.15 5.75
CA LEU A 108 1.85 -17.71 4.88
C LEU A 108 2.49 -16.60 4.07
N ILE A 109 3.81 -16.53 4.07
CA ILE A 109 4.59 -15.67 3.21
C ILE A 109 5.18 -16.56 2.11
N ILE A 110 4.91 -16.22 0.85
CA ILE A 110 5.56 -16.83 -0.33
C ILE A 110 6.37 -15.71 -0.98
N ALA A 111 7.65 -15.66 -0.64
CA ALA A 111 8.50 -14.52 -0.97
C ALA A 111 9.96 -14.95 -1.07
N GLY A 112 10.72 -14.16 -1.81
CA GLY A 112 12.14 -14.31 -1.97
C GLY A 112 12.54 -15.27 -3.08
N SER A 113 13.78 -15.08 -3.50
CA SER A 113 14.50 -15.87 -4.48
C SER A 113 15.98 -15.83 -4.12
N LYS A 114 16.81 -16.63 -4.79
CA LYS A 114 18.26 -16.67 -4.54
C LYS A 114 18.91 -15.30 -4.43
N ASN A 115 18.49 -14.34 -5.26
CA ASN A 115 19.08 -13.00 -5.37
C ASN A 115 18.32 -11.91 -4.58
N MET A 116 17.11 -12.18 -4.10
CA MET A 116 16.26 -11.20 -3.40
C MET A 116 15.76 -11.73 -2.05
N ARG A 117 16.67 -12.34 -1.28
CA ARG A 117 16.37 -12.92 0.04
C ARG A 117 15.89 -11.87 1.05
N GLY A 118 16.39 -10.64 0.94
CA GLY A 118 16.04 -9.53 1.83
C GLY A 118 14.55 -9.21 1.84
N ALA A 119 13.87 -9.32 0.68
CA ALA A 119 12.43 -9.10 0.58
C ALA A 119 11.63 -10.07 1.46
N ALA A 120 12.00 -11.36 1.45
CA ALA A 120 11.40 -12.37 2.33
C ALA A 120 11.67 -12.08 3.81
N VAL A 121 12.89 -11.65 4.16
CA VAL A 121 13.25 -11.27 5.54
C VAL A 121 12.40 -10.10 6.02
N LEU A 122 12.24 -9.04 5.21
CA LEU A 122 11.45 -7.87 5.56
C LEU A 122 9.97 -8.19 5.70
N CYS A 123 9.39 -8.87 4.69
CA CYS A 123 7.97 -9.24 4.69
C CYS A 123 7.62 -10.17 5.87
N THR A 124 8.44 -11.20 6.12
CA THR A 124 8.23 -12.14 7.23
C THR A 124 8.36 -11.44 8.59
N GLY A 125 9.39 -10.61 8.76
CA GLY A 125 9.60 -9.86 10.00
C GLY A 125 8.46 -8.90 10.30
N ALA A 126 7.96 -8.19 9.28
CA ALA A 126 6.83 -7.29 9.41
C ALA A 126 5.55 -8.05 9.78
N ALA A 127 5.32 -9.24 9.20
CA ALA A 127 4.18 -10.07 9.54
C ALA A 127 4.20 -10.56 11.00
N LEU A 128 5.37 -10.98 11.50
CA LEU A 128 5.58 -11.36 12.89
C LEU A 128 5.32 -10.19 13.85
N LYS A 129 5.87 -9.01 13.55
CA LYS A 129 5.72 -7.80 14.38
C LYS A 129 4.30 -7.21 14.37
N SER A 130 3.48 -7.52 13.36
CA SER A 130 2.13 -6.99 13.20
C SER A 130 1.03 -7.79 13.94
N GLY A 131 1.46 -8.81 14.70
CA GLY A 131 0.65 -9.46 15.72
C GLY A 131 -0.11 -10.71 15.27
N CYS A 132 0.21 -11.27 14.11
CA CYS A 132 -0.24 -12.61 13.70
C CYS A 132 0.21 -13.66 14.72
N GLY A 133 -0.61 -14.69 14.93
CA GLY A 133 -0.31 -15.73 15.91
C GLY A 133 0.75 -16.71 15.46
N LEU A 134 0.72 -17.07 14.18
CA LEU A 134 1.69 -17.92 13.51
C LEU A 134 2.08 -17.30 12.16
N VAL A 135 3.35 -17.38 11.80
CA VAL A 135 3.84 -16.95 10.48
C VAL A 135 4.65 -18.09 9.90
N SER A 136 4.27 -18.55 8.71
CA SER A 136 5.07 -19.47 7.91
C SER A 136 5.71 -18.77 6.73
N ILE A 137 6.92 -19.19 6.37
CA ILE A 137 7.58 -18.83 5.11
C ILE A 137 7.63 -20.06 4.22
N HIS A 138 7.19 -19.89 2.96
CA HIS A 138 7.46 -20.83 1.89
C HIS A 138 8.45 -20.22 0.90
N SER A 139 9.62 -20.83 0.79
CA SER A 139 10.65 -20.43 -0.17
C SER A 139 11.74 -21.49 -0.31
N VAL A 140 12.65 -21.29 -1.26
CA VAL A 140 13.88 -22.09 -1.40
C VAL A 140 14.76 -22.00 -0.15
N GLU A 141 15.53 -23.05 0.11
CA GLU A 141 16.35 -23.22 1.33
C GLU A 141 17.25 -22.01 1.62
N LYS A 142 17.93 -21.46 0.61
CA LYS A 142 18.84 -20.31 0.77
C LYS A 142 18.13 -19.05 1.29
N VAL A 143 16.87 -18.85 0.95
CA VAL A 143 16.06 -17.74 1.46
C VAL A 143 15.65 -18.04 2.90
N ILE A 144 15.21 -19.27 3.17
CA ILE A 144 14.81 -19.71 4.50
C ILE A 144 15.94 -19.55 5.51
N SER A 145 17.18 -19.90 5.15
CA SER A 145 18.33 -19.69 6.03
C SER A 145 18.50 -18.21 6.43
N SER A 146 18.28 -17.27 5.50
CA SER A 146 18.34 -15.83 5.78
C SER A 146 17.19 -15.35 6.68
N VAL A 147 16.00 -15.93 6.52
CA VAL A 147 14.83 -15.61 7.37
C VAL A 147 15.06 -16.12 8.79
N ILE A 148 15.44 -17.38 8.96
CA ILE A 148 15.61 -18.01 10.29
C ILE A 148 16.76 -17.40 11.08
N GLN A 149 17.81 -16.93 10.39
CA GLN A 149 18.91 -16.22 11.07
C GLN A 149 18.43 -14.96 11.80
N LYS A 150 17.38 -14.31 11.30
CA LYS A 150 16.82 -13.09 11.92
C LYS A 150 15.55 -13.36 12.73
N TYR A 151 14.74 -14.33 12.33
CA TYR A 151 13.41 -14.62 12.87
C TYR A 151 13.23 -16.14 13.08
N PRO A 152 13.85 -16.72 14.11
CA PRO A 152 13.75 -18.16 14.42
C PRO A 152 12.32 -18.61 14.78
N GLU A 153 11.41 -17.68 15.06
CA GLU A 153 10.00 -17.94 15.37
C GLU A 153 9.19 -18.36 14.12
N CYS A 154 9.74 -18.17 12.92
CA CYS A 154 9.03 -18.45 11.67
C CYS A 154 8.97 -19.96 11.39
N ILE A 155 7.78 -20.44 11.00
CA ILE A 155 7.54 -21.84 10.63
C ILE A 155 7.95 -22.07 9.17
N LEU A 156 8.64 -23.17 8.90
CA LEU A 156 9.23 -23.42 7.60
C LEU A 156 8.35 -24.27 6.68
N SER A 157 8.34 -23.90 5.41
CA SER A 157 7.92 -24.72 4.28
C SER A 157 8.95 -24.57 3.18
N ILE A 158 9.71 -25.62 2.89
CA ILE A 158 10.85 -25.53 1.97
C ILE A 158 10.41 -25.95 0.57
N ASP A 159 10.67 -25.10 -0.43
CA ASP A 159 10.49 -25.46 -1.85
C ASP A 159 11.64 -26.39 -2.29
N LYS A 160 11.35 -27.31 -3.22
CA LYS A 160 12.34 -28.28 -3.73
C LYS A 160 13.35 -27.68 -4.70
N ASP A 161 13.02 -26.57 -5.35
CA ASP A 161 13.94 -25.85 -6.24
C ASP A 161 14.98 -25.06 -5.41
N GLU A 162 16.16 -24.84 -5.98
CA GLU A 162 17.25 -24.18 -5.28
C GLU A 162 17.26 -22.65 -5.41
N ASN A 163 16.56 -22.11 -6.42
CA ASN A 163 16.72 -20.73 -6.86
C ASN A 163 15.43 -19.90 -6.74
N VAL A 164 14.28 -20.48 -7.06
CA VAL A 164 12.97 -19.80 -7.07
C VAL A 164 11.88 -20.71 -6.52
N CYS A 165 10.81 -20.15 -5.98
CA CYS A 165 9.65 -20.97 -5.60
C CYS A 165 9.02 -21.56 -6.87
N SER A 166 8.85 -22.86 -6.91
CA SER A 166 8.41 -23.65 -8.05
C SER A 166 7.12 -24.43 -7.78
N GLU A 167 6.77 -24.63 -6.51
CA GLU A 167 5.54 -25.31 -6.12
C GLU A 167 4.72 -24.46 -5.15
N LEU A 168 3.41 -24.75 -5.10
CA LEU A 168 2.53 -24.19 -4.08
C LEU A 168 2.40 -25.22 -2.94
N PRO A 169 2.70 -24.87 -1.68
CA PRO A 169 2.50 -25.77 -0.54
C PRO A 169 1.00 -25.94 -0.24
N ASP A 170 0.64 -26.87 0.63
CA ASP A 170 -0.74 -26.96 1.13
C ASP A 170 -1.13 -25.67 1.87
N ILE A 171 -2.07 -24.92 1.28
CA ILE A 171 -2.51 -23.62 1.80
C ILE A 171 -3.69 -23.71 2.77
N SER A 172 -4.26 -24.90 3.01
CA SER A 172 -5.54 -25.09 3.70
C SER A 172 -5.54 -24.60 5.15
N LYS A 173 -4.37 -24.61 5.81
CA LYS A 173 -4.19 -24.23 7.22
C LYS A 173 -3.95 -22.74 7.46
N TYR A 174 -3.77 -21.94 6.41
CA TYR A 174 -3.48 -20.51 6.53
C TYR A 174 -4.74 -19.67 6.39
N ASP A 175 -4.81 -18.57 7.13
CA ASP A 175 -5.90 -17.60 7.07
C ASP A 175 -5.63 -16.50 6.03
N ALA A 176 -4.36 -16.16 5.83
CA ALA A 176 -3.94 -15.18 4.83
C ALA A 176 -2.58 -15.51 4.23
N ILE A 177 -2.35 -15.07 3.01
CA ILE A 177 -1.16 -15.36 2.21
C ILE A 177 -0.61 -14.06 1.63
N ALA A 178 0.70 -13.84 1.71
CA ALA A 178 1.40 -12.80 0.96
C ALA A 178 2.20 -13.46 -0.15
N PHE A 179 2.14 -12.91 -1.36
CA PHE A 179 2.82 -13.45 -2.54
C PHE A 179 3.53 -12.35 -3.32
N GLY A 180 4.76 -12.63 -3.75
CA GLY A 180 5.42 -11.89 -4.83
C GLY A 180 6.63 -11.05 -4.44
N SER A 181 6.81 -10.70 -3.16
CA SER A 181 7.99 -9.95 -2.69
C SER A 181 9.30 -10.67 -3.04
N GLY A 182 10.07 -10.16 -4.00
CA GLY A 182 11.38 -10.67 -4.39
C GLY A 182 11.39 -12.08 -4.99
N MET A 183 10.30 -12.54 -5.58
CA MET A 183 10.20 -13.88 -6.19
C MET A 183 10.85 -13.97 -7.59
N GLY A 184 11.13 -12.83 -8.22
CA GLY A 184 11.61 -12.73 -9.58
C GLY A 184 10.49 -12.88 -10.63
N CYS A 185 10.66 -12.19 -11.76
CA CYS A 185 9.72 -12.18 -12.87
C CYS A 185 10.01 -13.32 -13.87
N ASN A 186 9.64 -14.55 -13.52
CA ASN A 186 9.83 -15.73 -14.36
C ASN A 186 8.56 -16.59 -14.44
N GLU A 187 8.55 -17.56 -15.36
CA GLU A 187 7.40 -18.43 -15.63
C GLU A 187 7.02 -19.30 -14.43
N LYS A 188 7.99 -19.82 -13.67
CA LYS A 188 7.71 -20.60 -12.45
C LYS A 188 6.96 -19.77 -11.41
N THR A 189 7.39 -18.52 -11.17
CA THR A 189 6.68 -17.59 -10.28
C THR A 189 5.24 -17.36 -10.76
N TYR A 190 5.04 -17.21 -12.07
CA TYR A 190 3.71 -17.06 -12.66
C TYR A 190 2.84 -18.31 -12.45
N ASP A 191 3.38 -19.51 -12.69
CA ASP A 191 2.66 -20.78 -12.52
C ASP A 191 2.22 -20.98 -11.07
N VAL A 192 3.09 -20.68 -10.10
CA VAL A 192 2.74 -20.73 -8.68
C VAL A 192 1.62 -19.73 -8.36
N LEU A 193 1.67 -18.50 -8.90
CA LEU A 193 0.61 -17.51 -8.72
C LEU A 193 -0.73 -17.99 -9.30
N VAL A 194 -0.74 -18.53 -10.52
CA VAL A 194 -1.95 -19.05 -11.17
C VAL A 194 -2.53 -20.21 -10.37
N LYS A 195 -1.67 -21.12 -9.89
CA LYS A 195 -2.09 -22.22 -9.02
C LYS A 195 -2.69 -21.70 -7.70
N LEU A 196 -2.03 -20.73 -7.07
CA LEU A 196 -2.51 -20.08 -5.84
C LEU A 196 -3.90 -19.47 -6.02
N LEU A 197 -4.11 -18.71 -7.10
CA LEU A 197 -5.41 -18.07 -7.38
C LEU A 197 -6.52 -19.09 -7.62
N LYS A 198 -6.21 -20.23 -8.25
CA LYS A 198 -7.16 -21.33 -8.47
C LYS A 198 -7.50 -22.08 -7.18
N GLU A 199 -6.55 -22.24 -6.27
CA GLU A 199 -6.73 -23.02 -5.03
C GLU A 199 -7.28 -22.21 -3.85
N ILE A 200 -7.09 -20.88 -3.82
CA ILE A 200 -7.65 -20.02 -2.78
C ILE A 200 -9.17 -20.11 -2.78
N LYS A 201 -9.72 -20.38 -1.59
CA LYS A 201 -11.16 -20.43 -1.32
C LYS A 201 -11.58 -19.32 -0.37
N GLN A 202 -11.04 -19.33 0.85
CA GLN A 202 -11.42 -18.41 1.93
C GLN A 202 -10.26 -17.55 2.40
N GLN A 203 -9.04 -17.92 2.03
CA GLN A 203 -7.83 -17.21 2.39
C GLN A 203 -7.83 -15.81 1.78
N LYS A 204 -7.39 -14.84 2.57
CA LYS A 204 -7.11 -13.49 2.08
C LYS A 204 -5.73 -13.46 1.45
N LEU A 205 -5.59 -12.84 0.28
CA LEU A 205 -4.32 -12.79 -0.44
C LEU A 205 -3.84 -11.36 -0.60
N VAL A 206 -2.56 -11.12 -0.29
CA VAL A 206 -1.85 -9.88 -0.59
C VAL A 206 -0.85 -10.17 -1.71
N ILE A 207 -0.95 -9.45 -2.83
CA ILE A 207 -0.03 -9.59 -3.96
C ILE A 207 0.79 -8.31 -4.08
N ASP A 208 2.12 -8.44 -4.00
CA ASP A 208 3.06 -7.34 -4.13
C ASP A 208 4.15 -7.64 -5.18
N ALA A 209 4.82 -6.58 -5.63
CA ALA A 209 6.07 -6.65 -6.38
C ALA A 209 6.06 -7.65 -7.56
N ASP A 210 6.89 -8.70 -7.51
CA ASP A 210 7.02 -9.64 -8.63
C ASP A 210 5.73 -10.42 -8.89
N GLY A 211 4.86 -10.59 -7.89
CA GLY A 211 3.53 -11.19 -8.10
C GLY A 211 2.67 -10.33 -9.04
N LEU A 212 2.76 -9.00 -8.90
CA LEU A 212 2.08 -8.04 -9.79
C LEU A 212 2.76 -8.02 -11.18
N ASN A 213 4.08 -8.07 -11.20
CA ASN A 213 4.86 -7.99 -12.44
C ASN A 213 4.70 -9.23 -13.32
N VAL A 214 4.72 -10.45 -12.75
CA VAL A 214 4.48 -11.66 -13.54
C VAL A 214 3.06 -11.69 -14.09
N MET A 215 2.08 -11.21 -13.31
CA MET A 215 0.71 -11.10 -13.81
C MET A 215 0.60 -10.13 -14.99
N ALA A 216 1.26 -8.97 -14.92
CA ALA A 216 1.31 -8.03 -16.02
C ALA A 216 2.05 -8.59 -17.25
N GLN A 217 3.15 -9.31 -17.04
CA GLN A 217 4.01 -9.83 -18.10
C GLN A 217 3.37 -11.00 -18.87
N TYR A 218 2.71 -11.92 -18.16
CA TYR A 218 2.17 -13.15 -18.76
C TYR A 218 0.65 -13.09 -19.02
N GLY A 219 -0.04 -12.03 -18.55
CA GLY A 219 -1.29 -11.50 -19.13
C GLY A 219 -2.59 -12.33 -19.03
N HIS A 220 -2.53 -13.63 -18.71
CA HIS A 220 -3.67 -14.56 -18.78
C HIS A 220 -4.29 -14.91 -17.41
N GLY A 221 -4.37 -13.96 -16.48
CA GLY A 221 -4.84 -14.27 -15.12
C GLY A 221 -5.47 -13.14 -14.31
N ILE A 222 -5.76 -11.98 -14.93
CA ILE A 222 -6.42 -10.88 -14.20
C ILE A 222 -7.85 -11.28 -13.81
N GLU A 223 -8.54 -12.03 -14.67
CA GLU A 223 -9.86 -12.59 -14.40
C GLU A 223 -9.88 -13.53 -13.19
N LEU A 224 -8.75 -14.20 -12.88
CA LEU A 224 -8.64 -15.06 -11.70
C LEU A 224 -8.68 -14.28 -10.39
N LEU A 225 -8.48 -12.96 -10.42
CA LEU A 225 -8.60 -12.09 -9.25
C LEU A 225 -10.05 -11.83 -8.85
N GLN A 226 -11.00 -12.00 -9.78
CA GLN A 226 -12.35 -11.49 -9.62
C GLN A 226 -13.10 -12.17 -8.47
N ASN A 227 -13.79 -11.36 -7.64
CA ASN A 227 -14.63 -11.79 -6.52
C ASN A 227 -13.88 -12.61 -5.45
N LYS A 228 -12.56 -12.39 -5.31
CA LYS A 228 -11.74 -13.00 -4.26
C LYS A 228 -11.34 -11.96 -3.21
N GLN A 229 -10.97 -12.44 -2.03
CA GLN A 229 -10.49 -11.59 -0.95
C GLN A 229 -9.03 -11.20 -1.19
N ILE A 230 -8.78 -10.24 -2.09
CA ILE A 230 -7.44 -9.87 -2.54
C ILE A 230 -7.14 -8.39 -2.26
N VAL A 231 -5.92 -8.13 -1.79
CA VAL A 231 -5.29 -6.81 -1.74
C VAL A 231 -4.12 -6.79 -2.72
N LEU A 232 -4.16 -5.91 -3.72
CA LEU A 232 -3.00 -5.61 -4.55
C LEU A 232 -2.27 -4.41 -3.97
N THR A 233 -0.93 -4.42 -3.95
CA THR A 233 -0.15 -3.30 -3.41
C THR A 233 0.78 -2.63 -4.45
N PRO A 234 0.30 -2.28 -5.66
CA PRO A 234 1.17 -1.73 -6.70
C PRO A 234 1.71 -0.33 -6.36
N HIS A 235 2.96 -0.05 -6.72
CA HIS A 235 3.36 1.33 -6.97
C HIS A 235 2.87 1.81 -8.35
N ILE A 236 2.96 3.12 -8.64
CA ILE A 236 2.39 3.71 -9.87
C ILE A 236 2.78 3.00 -11.17
N LYS A 237 4.06 2.62 -11.33
CA LYS A 237 4.51 1.89 -12.53
C LYS A 237 4.06 0.42 -12.56
N GLU A 238 3.92 -0.25 -11.42
CA GLU A 238 3.33 -1.60 -11.36
C GLU A 238 1.86 -1.56 -11.78
N PHE A 239 1.12 -0.58 -11.26
CA PHE A 239 -0.27 -0.37 -11.63
C PHE A 239 -0.43 -0.13 -13.14
N ASP A 240 0.35 0.80 -13.70
CA ASP A 240 0.31 1.12 -15.13
C ASP A 240 0.75 -0.06 -16.01
N ARG A 241 1.65 -0.94 -15.53
CA ARG A 241 2.00 -2.20 -16.22
C ARG A 241 0.84 -3.19 -16.24
N MET A 242 0.11 -3.33 -15.14
CA MET A 242 -1.00 -4.28 -15.03
C MET A 242 -2.26 -3.83 -15.78
N PHE A 243 -2.60 -2.55 -15.65
CA PHE A 243 -3.92 -2.03 -16.06
C PHE A 243 -3.84 -0.97 -17.17
N GLY A 244 -2.64 -0.74 -17.72
CA GLY A 244 -2.38 0.22 -18.78
C GLY A 244 -1.98 1.60 -18.28
N LYS A 245 -1.15 2.29 -19.07
CA LYS A 245 -0.60 3.61 -18.73
C LYS A 245 -1.71 4.64 -18.47
N SER A 246 -1.49 5.50 -17.49
CA SER A 246 -2.35 6.63 -17.14
C SER A 246 -1.61 7.93 -17.42
N LYS A 247 -2.29 8.96 -17.93
CA LYS A 247 -1.67 10.24 -18.27
C LYS A 247 -1.22 11.02 -17.02
N ASP A 248 -2.03 10.97 -15.98
CA ASP A 248 -1.87 11.73 -14.74
C ASP A 248 -2.41 10.92 -13.53
N HIS A 249 -2.31 11.45 -12.32
CA HIS A 249 -2.80 10.76 -11.12
C HIS A 249 -4.33 10.73 -11.04
N PHE A 250 -5.04 11.70 -11.64
CA PHE A 250 -6.50 11.70 -11.71
C PHE A 250 -7.01 10.52 -12.54
N GLU A 251 -6.49 10.32 -13.75
CA GLU A 251 -6.83 9.17 -14.58
C GLU A 251 -6.48 7.86 -13.86
N ARG A 252 -5.32 7.82 -13.21
CA ARG A 252 -4.86 6.62 -12.49
C ARG A 252 -5.78 6.25 -11.33
N ILE A 253 -6.22 7.21 -10.52
CA ILE A 253 -7.11 6.92 -9.40
C ILE A 253 -8.49 6.49 -9.88
N HIS A 254 -9.03 7.10 -10.94
CA HIS A 254 -10.29 6.67 -11.55
C HIS A 254 -10.19 5.25 -12.11
N LYS A 255 -9.11 4.95 -12.84
CA LYS A 255 -8.82 3.60 -13.33
C LYS A 255 -8.70 2.58 -12.20
N ALA A 256 -8.09 2.96 -11.08
CA ALA A 256 -8.01 2.11 -9.89
C ALA A 256 -9.38 1.87 -9.26
N ILE A 257 -10.24 2.89 -9.17
CA ILE A 257 -11.62 2.77 -8.67
C ILE A 257 -12.42 1.80 -9.54
N ASP A 258 -12.39 1.98 -10.86
CA ASP A 258 -13.11 1.12 -11.80
C ASP A 258 -12.60 -0.32 -11.73
N THR A 259 -11.28 -0.50 -11.61
CA THR A 259 -10.66 -1.82 -11.48
C THR A 259 -11.04 -2.50 -10.18
N ALA A 260 -10.95 -1.80 -9.04
CA ALA A 260 -11.32 -2.32 -7.72
C ALA A 260 -12.80 -2.74 -7.68
N LYS A 261 -13.70 -1.93 -8.24
CA LYS A 261 -15.12 -2.26 -8.39
C LYS A 261 -15.34 -3.48 -9.28
N LYS A 262 -14.75 -3.48 -10.48
CA LYS A 262 -14.93 -4.54 -11.48
C LYS A 262 -14.45 -5.90 -10.97
N LEU A 263 -13.29 -5.92 -10.33
CA LEU A 263 -12.69 -7.16 -9.81
C LEU A 263 -13.21 -7.50 -8.41
N ASN A 264 -13.86 -6.56 -7.71
CA ASN A 264 -14.29 -6.68 -6.32
C ASN A 264 -13.11 -7.01 -5.38
N ILE A 265 -12.04 -6.21 -5.48
CA ILE A 265 -10.79 -6.34 -4.71
C ILE A 265 -10.34 -4.99 -4.15
N VAL A 266 -9.38 -4.99 -3.22
CA VAL A 266 -8.74 -3.78 -2.72
C VAL A 266 -7.44 -3.50 -3.48
N ILE A 267 -7.20 -2.23 -3.80
CA ILE A 267 -5.94 -1.78 -4.40
C ILE A 267 -5.31 -0.72 -3.50
N VAL A 268 -4.10 -1.00 -3.02
CA VAL A 268 -3.25 -0.04 -2.30
C VAL A 268 -2.27 0.55 -3.30
N LEU A 269 -2.63 1.70 -3.88
CA LEU A 269 -1.81 2.41 -4.85
C LEU A 269 -0.75 3.24 -4.13
N LYS A 270 0.48 2.71 -4.10
CA LYS A 270 1.62 3.32 -3.40
C LYS A 270 2.11 4.56 -4.15
N SER A 271 2.12 5.70 -3.47
CA SER A 271 2.67 6.99 -3.90
C SER A 271 3.17 7.77 -2.67
N VAL A 272 3.57 9.04 -2.82
CA VAL A 272 3.87 9.93 -1.68
C VAL A 272 2.70 9.92 -0.69
N TYR A 273 1.48 10.06 -1.19
CA TYR A 273 0.25 9.82 -0.45
C TYR A 273 -0.37 8.53 -0.96
N THR A 274 -0.31 7.47 -0.14
CA THR A 274 -0.81 6.16 -0.55
C THR A 274 -2.33 6.14 -0.54
N ALA A 275 -2.94 5.65 -1.62
CA ALA A 275 -4.39 5.56 -1.75
C ALA A 275 -4.84 4.11 -1.61
N VAL A 276 -5.75 3.85 -0.67
CA VAL A 276 -6.44 2.56 -0.51
C VAL A 276 -7.79 2.64 -1.18
N VAL A 277 -7.91 2.01 -2.34
CA VAL A 277 -9.11 1.99 -3.18
C VAL A 277 -9.91 0.73 -2.88
N LEU A 278 -11.15 0.92 -2.42
CA LEU A 278 -12.04 -0.16 -2.00
C LEU A 278 -12.95 -0.63 -3.15
N PRO A 279 -13.45 -1.88 -3.10
CA PRO A 279 -14.46 -2.38 -4.03
C PRO A 279 -15.74 -1.53 -4.09
N SER A 280 -16.07 -0.82 -3.01
CA SER A 280 -17.22 0.09 -2.94
C SER A 280 -17.04 1.36 -3.79
N GLY A 281 -15.80 1.66 -4.23
CA GLY A 281 -15.44 2.90 -4.88
C GLY A 281 -14.96 4.01 -3.95
N LYS A 282 -14.99 3.77 -2.63
CA LYS A 282 -14.36 4.67 -1.66
C LYS A 282 -12.84 4.58 -1.76
N VAL A 283 -12.18 5.71 -1.55
CA VAL A 283 -10.73 5.86 -1.57
C VAL A 283 -10.30 6.51 -0.26
N TYR A 284 -9.37 5.87 0.43
CA TYR A 284 -8.79 6.35 1.68
C TYR A 284 -7.33 6.72 1.44
N PHE A 285 -7.00 7.99 1.55
CA PHE A 285 -5.64 8.49 1.42
C PHE A 285 -4.94 8.53 2.76
N ASN A 286 -3.73 7.98 2.79
CA ASN A 286 -2.82 8.20 3.89
C ASN A 286 -1.93 9.41 3.55
N THR A 287 -2.18 10.53 4.25
CA THR A 287 -1.47 11.80 4.08
C THR A 287 -0.18 11.89 4.90
N VAL A 288 0.13 10.87 5.69
CA VAL A 288 1.37 10.78 6.46
C VAL A 288 2.54 10.51 5.50
N ALA A 289 3.11 11.60 4.97
CA ALA A 289 4.29 11.57 4.13
C ALA A 289 5.55 11.38 5.00
N ASN A 290 6.38 10.43 4.61
CA ASN A 290 7.71 10.24 5.20
C ASN A 290 8.69 9.82 4.11
N SER A 291 9.65 10.69 3.80
CA SER A 291 10.69 10.40 2.81
C SER A 291 11.58 9.22 3.22
N GLY A 292 11.69 8.91 4.52
CA GLY A 292 12.42 7.74 5.01
C GLY A 292 11.83 6.40 4.54
N LEU A 293 10.56 6.37 4.11
CA LEU A 293 9.94 5.19 3.52
C LEU A 293 10.24 5.02 2.02
N ALA A 294 10.86 6.01 1.37
CA ALA A 294 11.23 5.97 -0.05
C ALA A 294 12.52 5.14 -0.28
N LYS A 295 12.55 3.92 0.26
CA LYS A 295 13.65 2.95 0.11
C LYS A 295 13.16 1.61 -0.39
N GLY A 296 14.03 0.93 -1.14
CA GLY A 296 13.80 -0.45 -1.54
C GLY A 296 13.57 -1.33 -0.31
N GLY A 297 12.46 -2.07 -0.29
CA GLY A 297 12.07 -2.93 0.82
C GLY A 297 10.87 -2.44 1.66
N SER A 298 10.50 -1.15 1.60
CA SER A 298 9.33 -0.64 2.33
C SER A 298 8.01 -1.28 1.86
N GLY A 299 7.92 -1.62 0.56
CA GLY A 299 6.79 -2.38 0.02
C GLY A 299 6.65 -3.78 0.64
N ASP A 300 7.77 -4.47 0.83
CA ASP A 300 7.79 -5.80 1.45
C ASP A 300 7.31 -5.75 2.90
N VAL A 301 7.70 -4.71 3.65
CA VAL A 301 7.23 -4.45 5.01
C VAL A 301 5.71 -4.22 5.01
N LEU A 302 5.20 -3.37 4.12
CA LEU A 302 3.77 -3.10 4.00
C LEU A 302 2.97 -4.38 3.68
N ALA A 303 3.45 -5.21 2.75
CA ALA A 303 2.81 -6.48 2.41
C ALA A 303 2.74 -7.41 3.64
N GLY A 304 3.84 -7.50 4.41
CA GLY A 304 3.91 -8.25 5.66
C GLY A 304 2.94 -7.74 6.74
N ILE A 305 2.78 -6.42 6.87
CA ILE A 305 1.81 -5.83 7.80
C ILE A 305 0.38 -6.20 7.38
N ILE A 306 0.02 -5.99 6.11
CA ILE A 306 -1.34 -6.22 5.62
C ILE A 306 -1.72 -7.70 5.74
N VAL A 307 -0.85 -8.64 5.35
CA VAL A 307 -1.17 -10.07 5.44
C VAL A 307 -1.37 -10.53 6.89
N SER A 308 -0.60 -9.96 7.82
CA SER A 308 -0.74 -10.24 9.25
C SER A 308 -2.08 -9.76 9.79
N LEU A 309 -2.54 -8.57 9.38
CA LEU A 309 -3.86 -8.06 9.73
C LEU A 309 -4.98 -8.91 9.11
N CYS A 310 -4.83 -9.31 7.83
CA CYS A 310 -5.75 -10.23 7.16
C CYS A 310 -5.89 -11.56 7.92
N ALA A 311 -4.78 -12.16 8.36
CA ALA A 311 -4.76 -13.40 9.13
C ALA A 311 -5.48 -13.24 10.49
N LYS A 312 -5.39 -12.06 11.11
CA LYS A 312 -6.13 -11.71 12.35
C LYS A 312 -7.62 -11.44 12.13
N ASN A 313 -8.18 -11.91 11.02
CA ASN A 313 -9.58 -11.80 10.67
C ASN A 313 -10.10 -10.37 10.36
N TYR A 314 -9.22 -9.40 10.10
CA TYR A 314 -9.67 -8.12 9.53
C TYR A 314 -10.16 -8.33 8.09
N SER A 315 -11.18 -7.59 7.66
CA SER A 315 -11.56 -7.56 6.24
C SER A 315 -10.39 -7.04 5.39
N ILE A 316 -10.36 -7.32 4.09
CA ILE A 316 -9.27 -6.86 3.21
C ILE A 316 -9.20 -5.32 3.15
N GLU A 317 -10.32 -4.63 3.25
CA GLU A 317 -10.43 -3.17 3.30
C GLU A 317 -9.82 -2.63 4.59
N SER A 318 -10.25 -3.19 5.72
CA SER A 318 -9.79 -2.80 7.05
C SER A 318 -8.30 -3.08 7.23
N ALA A 319 -7.82 -4.23 6.77
CA ALA A 319 -6.42 -4.62 6.82
C ALA A 319 -5.54 -3.70 5.96
N ALA A 320 -6.01 -3.30 4.78
CA ALA A 320 -5.28 -2.38 3.91
C ALA A 320 -5.20 -0.96 4.51
N ILE A 321 -6.32 -0.41 4.97
CA ILE A 321 -6.37 0.93 5.58
C ILE A 321 -5.48 0.98 6.83
N LEU A 322 -5.67 0.04 7.75
CA LEU A 322 -4.90 -0.03 8.99
C LEU A 322 -3.43 -0.35 8.72
N GLY A 323 -3.13 -1.21 7.74
CA GLY A 323 -1.77 -1.59 7.38
C GLY A 323 -0.95 -0.43 6.83
N VAL A 324 -1.54 0.37 5.92
CA VAL A 324 -0.91 1.59 5.40
C VAL A 324 -0.65 2.60 6.52
N PHE A 325 -1.63 2.80 7.42
CA PHE A 325 -1.48 3.70 8.56
C PHE A 325 -0.36 3.25 9.51
N ILE A 326 -0.36 1.98 9.93
CA ILE A 326 0.67 1.42 10.82
C ILE A 326 2.06 1.56 10.20
N HIS A 327 2.18 1.27 8.90
CA HIS A 327 3.44 1.40 8.17
C HIS A 327 3.97 2.84 8.21
N SER A 328 3.11 3.82 7.94
CA SER A 328 3.50 5.24 8.00
C SER A 328 3.84 5.72 9.42
N VAL A 329 3.06 5.33 10.42
CA VAL A 329 3.33 5.68 11.82
C VAL A 329 4.63 5.03 12.32
N ALA A 330 4.93 3.80 11.90
CA ALA A 330 6.20 3.14 12.21
C ALA A 330 7.38 3.92 11.60
N GLY A 331 7.28 4.33 10.33
CA GLY A 331 8.26 5.20 9.70
C GLY A 331 8.43 6.53 10.42
N LEU A 332 7.33 7.18 10.83
CA LEU A 332 7.39 8.41 11.63
C LEU A 332 8.08 8.20 12.98
N SER A 333 7.88 7.03 13.60
CA SER A 333 8.56 6.69 14.84
C SER A 333 10.05 6.48 14.63
N ALA A 334 10.46 5.90 13.50
CA ALA A 334 11.87 5.69 13.16
C ALA A 334 12.61 7.03 12.99
N ILE A 335 12.01 8.02 12.30
CA ILE A 335 12.64 9.34 12.10
C ILE A 335 12.77 10.19 13.37
N ARG A 336 12.15 9.78 14.50
CA ARG A 336 12.39 10.44 15.79
C ARG A 336 13.80 10.18 16.32
N ASN A 337 14.40 9.06 15.92
CA ASN A 337 15.71 8.62 16.39
C ASN A 337 16.76 8.60 15.26
N LEU A 338 16.33 8.67 14.00
CA LEU A 338 17.18 8.58 12.81
C LEU A 338 16.89 9.75 11.87
N HIS A 339 17.92 10.19 11.14
CA HIS A 339 17.69 11.12 10.04
C HIS A 339 16.82 10.44 8.95
N PRO A 340 15.88 11.14 8.28
CA PRO A 340 15.04 10.53 7.24
C PRO A 340 15.83 9.81 6.13
N GLU A 341 17.00 10.33 5.76
CA GLU A 341 17.88 9.70 4.77
C GLU A 341 18.51 8.38 5.26
N SER A 342 18.54 8.14 6.57
CA SER A 342 19.18 6.97 7.19
C SER A 342 18.20 5.85 7.54
N VAL A 343 16.90 6.12 7.63
CA VAL A 343 15.87 5.10 7.95
C VAL A 343 15.92 3.94 6.98
N LEU A 344 16.01 2.71 7.46
CA LEU A 344 15.93 1.50 6.65
C LEU A 344 14.57 0.81 6.86
N PRO A 345 14.09 0.00 5.89
CA PRO A 345 12.84 -0.77 6.08
C PRO A 345 12.82 -1.70 7.29
N SER A 346 13.99 -2.06 7.84
CA SER A 346 14.08 -2.93 9.00
C SER A 346 13.92 -2.24 10.36
N ASP A 347 13.99 -0.91 10.38
CA ASP A 347 13.99 -0.07 11.59
C ASP A 347 12.56 0.12 12.13
#